data_AF-A0A846XJE8-F1
#
_entry.id   AF-A0A846XJE8-F1
#
_cell.length_a   1.000
_cell.length_b   1.000
_cell.length_c   1.000
_cell.angle_alpha   90.00
_cell.angle_beta   90.00
_cell.angle_gamma   90.00
#
_symmetry.space_group_name_H-M   'P 1'
#
loop_
_entity.id
_entity.type
_entity.pdbx_description
1 polymer ?
#
loop_
_entity_poly.entity_id
_entity_poly.type
_entity_poly.pdbx_seq_one_letter_code
_entity_poly.pdbx_strand_id
1 'polypeptide(L)'
;MNASTDTPAPAISYPDTSAAVGGNGFGRLVLLWFGLLGAVFAVPGVVLCIELGDPEYPALMRRTADFGVMLCILLFCLGPVLSFYMWRKRRIERILRTHPWVVWRVDYECNPTETIVLRDAQDTPISRLTISSSGSQRRAVVDEKATHVWFAGDPLRRGVIARPGGSYPLYVFGSPIRSSGVVPKPKKPQLPLDLPPHLRPGRTRRTAAFCLDLLVHLGCGVAVGIAAAKPTSAQALIALDFDIGRVVLPFLGAWAGASFINRVLLQSVAHTTLGKAVFGLCAIDPETLGFPTFGRLTGAWFMGLYLSAALPLCVVTFSDVPGPDEPKRYLLPAIRHGVPGGMAIAGSVGSIDTRLDGTGREGRE
;
A
#
# COMPACT_ATOMS: atom_id res chain seq x y z
N MET A 1 -48.08 6.57 16.44
CA MET A 1 -47.13 7.49 15.77
C MET A 1 -46.70 6.83 14.48
N ASN A 2 -47.18 7.33 13.34
CA ASN A 2 -46.74 6.83 12.04
C ASN A 2 -45.30 7.28 11.87
N ALA A 3 -44.34 6.35 11.96
CA ALA A 3 -42.96 6.62 11.59
C ALA A 3 -42.98 7.11 10.13
N SER A 4 -42.70 8.40 9.90
CA SER A 4 -42.55 8.88 8.53
C SER A 4 -41.40 8.10 7.91
N THR A 5 -41.70 7.36 6.84
CA THR A 5 -40.73 6.59 6.06
C THR A 5 -39.90 7.51 5.17
N ASP A 6 -39.55 8.69 5.67
CA ASP A 6 -38.69 9.62 4.96
C ASP A 6 -37.29 9.04 4.98
N THR A 7 -36.82 8.68 3.78
CA THR A 7 -35.44 8.22 3.61
C THR A 7 -34.53 9.37 4.01
N PRO A 8 -33.63 9.19 4.99
CA PRO A 8 -32.76 10.26 5.46
C PRO A 8 -31.90 10.81 4.32
N ALA A 9 -31.74 12.13 4.28
CA ALA A 9 -30.97 12.78 3.24
C ALA A 9 -29.50 12.32 3.25
N PRO A 10 -28.85 12.17 2.09
CA PRO A 10 -27.44 11.80 2.00
C PRO A 10 -26.53 12.76 2.77
N ALA A 11 -25.45 12.25 3.37
CA ALA A 11 -24.53 13.05 4.18
C ALA A 11 -23.96 14.28 3.44
N ILE A 12 -23.75 14.17 2.12
CA ILE A 12 -23.22 15.28 1.31
C ILE A 12 -24.18 16.47 1.18
N SER A 13 -25.48 16.31 1.43
CA SER A 13 -26.45 17.42 1.31
C SER A 13 -26.32 18.43 2.44
N TYR A 14 -25.56 18.11 3.50
CA TYR A 14 -25.29 19.01 4.60
C TYR A 14 -24.33 20.11 4.15
N PRO A 15 -24.62 21.40 4.40
CA PRO A 15 -23.80 22.52 3.90
C PRO A 15 -22.33 22.43 4.28
N ASP A 16 -22.02 22.09 5.53
CA ASP A 16 -20.62 22.00 6.00
C ASP A 16 -19.89 20.80 5.38
N THR A 17 -20.58 19.68 5.18
CA THR A 17 -20.03 18.51 4.46
C THR A 17 -19.78 18.86 3.01
N SER A 18 -20.74 19.51 2.36
CA SER A 18 -20.61 19.98 0.99
C SER A 18 -19.50 21.02 0.86
N ALA A 19 -19.30 21.91 1.82
CA ALA A 19 -18.21 22.90 1.81
C ALA A 19 -16.84 22.23 2.03
N ALA A 20 -16.73 21.28 2.96
CA ALA A 20 -15.48 20.59 3.27
C ALA A 20 -15.03 19.67 2.12
N VAL A 21 -15.98 19.02 1.44
CA VAL A 21 -15.70 18.16 0.28
C VAL A 21 -15.62 18.99 -1.00
N GLY A 22 -16.48 20.00 -1.13
CA GLY A 22 -16.71 20.83 -2.29
C GLY A 22 -15.53 21.71 -2.65
N GLY A 23 -15.45 22.03 -3.92
CA GLY A 23 -14.36 22.73 -4.57
C GLY A 23 -14.18 22.16 -5.96
N ASN A 24 -13.87 23.05 -6.90
CA ASN A 24 -14.04 22.87 -8.34
C ASN A 24 -13.65 21.47 -8.82
N GLY A 25 -14.65 20.62 -9.05
CA GLY A 25 -14.48 19.23 -9.47
C GLY A 25 -13.69 19.11 -10.78
N PHE A 26 -13.80 20.12 -11.65
CA PHE A 26 -13.05 20.21 -12.89
C PHE A 26 -11.54 20.42 -12.68
N GLY A 27 -11.13 21.42 -11.89
CA GLY A 27 -9.70 21.64 -11.60
C GLY A 27 -9.06 20.44 -10.90
N ARG A 28 -9.84 19.73 -10.08
CA ARG A 28 -9.45 18.48 -9.42
C ARG A 28 -9.25 17.33 -10.40
N LEU A 29 -10.16 17.19 -11.38
CA LEU A 29 -10.05 16.22 -12.47
C LEU A 29 -8.77 16.48 -13.28
N VAL A 30 -8.54 17.72 -13.67
CA VAL A 30 -7.35 18.15 -14.41
C VAL A 30 -6.06 17.86 -13.62
N LEU A 31 -5.99 18.23 -12.34
CA LEU A 31 -4.78 18.10 -11.54
C LEU A 31 -4.27 16.67 -11.36
N LEU A 32 -5.15 15.67 -11.18
CA LEU A 32 -4.68 14.30 -11.04
C LEU A 32 -4.35 13.67 -12.40
N TRP A 33 -5.07 14.02 -13.47
CA TRP A 33 -4.67 13.56 -14.80
C TRP A 33 -3.31 14.15 -15.19
N PHE A 34 -3.07 15.43 -14.91
CA PHE A 34 -1.76 16.04 -15.11
C PHE A 34 -0.69 15.45 -14.21
N GLY A 35 -0.98 15.21 -12.93
CA GLY A 35 -0.03 14.61 -12.00
C GLY A 35 0.41 13.23 -12.47
N LEU A 36 -0.53 12.41 -12.92
CA LEU A 36 -0.17 11.08 -13.33
C LEU A 36 0.35 10.98 -14.75
N LEU A 37 -0.27 11.63 -15.72
CA LEU A 37 0.27 11.67 -17.07
C LEU A 37 1.68 12.28 -17.01
N GLY A 38 1.88 13.31 -16.19
CA GLY A 38 3.20 13.84 -15.86
C GLY A 38 4.17 12.77 -15.34
N ALA A 39 3.76 11.89 -14.44
CA ALA A 39 4.62 10.81 -13.95
C ALA A 39 4.89 9.71 -14.99
N VAL A 40 3.90 9.38 -15.83
CA VAL A 40 4.06 8.38 -16.89
C VAL A 40 4.97 8.92 -18.00
N PHE A 41 4.79 10.18 -18.38
CA PHE A 41 5.59 10.85 -19.41
C PHE A 41 6.92 11.40 -18.89
N ALA A 42 7.14 11.42 -17.58
CA ALA A 42 8.42 11.84 -17.01
C ALA A 42 9.58 10.96 -17.48
N VAL A 43 9.39 9.65 -17.63
CA VAL A 43 10.45 8.75 -18.08
C VAL A 43 10.88 9.04 -19.53
N PRO A 44 9.97 9.07 -20.52
CA PRO A 44 10.35 9.49 -21.88
C PRO A 44 10.75 10.97 -21.96
N GLY A 45 10.22 11.82 -21.09
CA GLY A 45 10.60 13.23 -20.99
C GLY A 45 12.04 13.44 -20.50
N VAL A 46 12.49 12.66 -19.50
CA VAL A 46 13.90 12.64 -19.07
C VAL A 46 14.80 12.24 -20.23
N VAL A 47 14.39 11.18 -20.93
CA VAL A 47 15.11 10.66 -22.09
C VAL A 47 15.22 11.74 -23.18
N LEU A 48 14.13 12.42 -23.55
CA LEU A 48 14.12 13.55 -24.50
C LEU A 48 14.98 14.74 -24.04
N CYS A 49 14.94 15.06 -22.74
CA CYS A 49 15.71 16.19 -22.22
C CYS A 49 17.21 15.87 -22.23
N ILE A 50 17.61 14.61 -22.01
CA ILE A 50 19.02 14.20 -22.12
C ILE A 50 19.54 14.42 -23.54
N GLU A 51 18.75 14.10 -24.57
CA GLU A 51 19.10 14.35 -25.99
C GLU A 51 19.32 15.83 -26.29
N LEU A 52 18.41 16.68 -25.83
CA LEU A 52 18.52 18.13 -26.00
C LEU A 52 19.68 18.74 -25.20
N GLY A 53 20.31 17.94 -24.34
CA GLY A 53 21.52 18.24 -23.58
C GLY A 53 22.82 18.03 -24.36
N ASP A 54 22.78 17.51 -25.59
CA ASP A 54 23.99 17.22 -26.37
C ASP A 54 24.83 18.51 -26.61
N PRO A 55 26.17 18.45 -26.46
CA PRO A 55 27.06 19.57 -26.77
C PRO A 55 26.91 20.16 -28.18
N GLU A 56 26.39 19.41 -29.14
CA GLU A 56 26.07 19.88 -30.49
C GLU A 56 24.93 20.92 -30.53
N TYR A 57 24.08 20.98 -29.49
CA TYR A 57 23.03 21.98 -29.38
C TYR A 57 23.53 23.32 -28.79
N PRO A 58 22.88 24.44 -29.15
CA PRO A 58 23.16 25.74 -28.56
C PRO A 58 23.10 25.69 -27.02
N ALA A 59 23.96 26.47 -26.34
CA ALA A 59 24.05 26.47 -24.88
C ALA A 59 22.71 26.73 -24.16
N LEU A 60 21.79 27.45 -24.83
CA LEU A 60 20.44 27.69 -24.33
C LEU A 60 19.61 26.39 -24.26
N MET A 61 19.66 25.54 -25.30
CA MET A 61 18.94 24.26 -25.33
C MET A 61 19.43 23.30 -24.26
N ARG A 62 20.75 23.27 -24.04
CA ARG A 62 21.36 22.47 -22.97
C ARG A 62 20.90 22.87 -21.56
N ARG A 63 20.86 24.18 -21.26
CA ARG A 63 20.33 24.66 -19.98
C ARG A 63 18.85 24.33 -19.80
N THR A 64 18.06 24.36 -20.88
CA THR A 64 16.64 23.97 -20.81
C THR A 64 16.46 22.46 -20.65
N ALA A 65 17.37 21.65 -21.19
CA ALA A 65 17.40 20.20 -21.03
C ALA A 65 17.62 19.80 -19.56
N ASP A 66 18.62 20.37 -18.88
CA ASP A 66 18.89 20.09 -17.46
C ASP A 66 17.68 20.41 -16.57
N PHE A 67 17.03 21.55 -16.83
CA PHE A 67 15.79 21.93 -16.14
C PHE A 67 14.64 20.97 -16.47
N GLY A 68 14.53 20.53 -17.73
CA GLY A 68 13.54 19.55 -18.17
C GLY A 68 13.69 18.19 -17.49
N VAL A 69 14.93 17.70 -17.30
CA VAL A 69 15.21 16.46 -16.55
C VAL A 69 14.75 16.61 -15.09
N MET A 70 15.13 17.70 -14.42
CA MET A 70 14.70 17.98 -13.04
C MET A 70 13.17 18.05 -12.91
N LEU A 71 12.49 18.71 -13.84
CA LEU A 71 11.03 18.81 -13.86
C LEU A 71 10.38 17.43 -14.08
N CYS A 72 10.89 16.62 -14.98
CA CYS A 72 10.38 15.27 -15.21
C CYS A 72 10.54 14.38 -13.96
N ILE A 73 11.69 14.41 -13.29
CA ILE A 73 11.89 13.68 -12.02
C ILE A 73 10.90 14.16 -10.94
N LEU A 74 10.66 15.47 -10.86
CA LEU A 74 9.71 16.05 -9.91
C LEU A 74 8.26 15.62 -10.22
N LEU A 75 7.87 15.58 -11.50
CA LEU A 75 6.58 15.06 -11.95
C LEU A 75 6.44 13.55 -11.67
N PHE A 76 7.50 12.77 -11.87
CA PHE A 76 7.53 11.33 -11.53
C PHE A 76 7.31 11.08 -10.04
N CYS A 77 7.91 11.89 -9.18
CA CYS A 77 7.81 11.73 -7.73
C CYS A 77 6.49 12.29 -7.15
N LEU A 78 6.07 13.49 -7.57
CA LEU A 78 4.88 14.15 -7.02
C LEU A 78 3.58 13.62 -7.62
N GLY A 79 3.62 13.16 -8.87
CA GLY A 79 2.46 12.64 -9.59
C GLY A 79 1.71 11.56 -8.81
N PRO A 80 2.34 10.44 -8.41
CA PRO A 80 1.67 9.39 -7.64
C PRO A 80 1.12 9.86 -6.29
N VAL A 81 1.81 10.78 -5.60
CA VAL A 81 1.41 11.30 -4.28
C VAL A 81 0.15 12.17 -4.39
N LEU A 82 0.16 13.15 -5.30
CA LEU A 82 -0.98 14.02 -5.56
C LEU A 82 -2.20 13.21 -5.96
N SER A 83 -1.95 12.18 -6.75
CA SER A 83 -3.02 11.43 -7.37
C SER A 83 -3.60 10.40 -6.37
N PHE A 84 -2.80 9.85 -5.45
CA PHE A 84 -3.30 9.09 -4.29
C PHE A 84 -4.14 9.96 -3.34
N TYR A 85 -3.73 11.20 -3.09
CA TYR A 85 -4.49 12.15 -2.27
C TYR A 85 -5.89 12.41 -2.86
N MET A 86 -5.95 12.58 -4.18
CA MET A 86 -7.19 12.84 -4.90
C MET A 86 -8.12 11.62 -4.96
N TRP A 87 -7.55 10.42 -5.12
CA TRP A 87 -8.26 9.15 -5.00
C TRP A 87 -8.97 9.01 -3.66
N ARG A 88 -8.25 9.27 -2.56
CA ARG A 88 -8.81 9.24 -1.21
C ARG A 88 -9.97 10.23 -1.05
N LYS A 89 -9.82 11.45 -1.59
CA LYS A 89 -10.88 12.48 -1.52
C LYS A 89 -12.15 12.05 -2.24
N ARG A 90 -12.03 11.44 -3.42
CA ARG A 90 -13.19 10.92 -4.16
C ARG A 90 -13.89 9.76 -3.45
N ARG A 91 -13.13 8.88 -2.79
CA ARG A 91 -13.74 7.83 -1.95
C ARG A 91 -14.61 8.40 -0.85
N ILE A 92 -14.13 9.44 -0.16
CA ILE A 92 -14.89 10.14 0.88
C ILE A 92 -16.17 10.71 0.27
N GLU A 93 -16.07 11.45 -0.84
CA GLU A 93 -17.22 12.03 -1.52
C GLU A 93 -18.26 10.97 -1.92
N ARG A 94 -17.82 9.82 -2.46
CA ARG A 94 -18.74 8.75 -2.86
C ARG A 94 -19.50 8.20 -1.66
N ILE A 95 -18.82 7.90 -0.55
CA ILE A 95 -19.49 7.41 0.66
C ILE A 95 -20.53 8.41 1.16
N LEU A 96 -20.20 9.71 1.15
CA LEU A 96 -21.09 10.78 1.61
C LEU A 96 -22.30 11.00 0.67
N ARG A 97 -22.17 10.67 -0.62
CA ARG A 97 -23.29 10.70 -1.58
C ARG A 97 -24.25 9.53 -1.38
N THR A 98 -23.76 8.39 -0.90
CA THR A 98 -24.54 7.16 -0.82
C THR A 98 -25.15 6.92 0.56
N HIS A 99 -24.50 7.40 1.63
CA HIS A 99 -24.93 7.14 2.99
C HIS A 99 -25.35 8.44 3.70
N PRO A 100 -26.44 8.44 4.48
CA PRO A 100 -26.80 9.55 5.36
C PRO A 100 -25.82 9.65 6.53
N TRP A 101 -25.80 10.80 7.21
CA TRP A 101 -25.13 10.91 8.50
C TRP A 101 -25.95 10.21 9.58
N VAL A 102 -25.29 9.37 10.37
CA VAL A 102 -25.86 8.73 11.57
C VAL A 102 -25.01 9.14 12.77
N VAL A 103 -25.65 9.52 13.87
CA VAL A 103 -24.94 9.88 15.10
C VAL A 103 -24.60 8.60 15.86
N TRP A 104 -23.32 8.41 16.15
CA TRP A 104 -22.83 7.28 16.94
C TRP A 104 -22.16 7.78 18.20
N ARG A 105 -22.39 7.07 19.32
CA ARG A 105 -21.57 7.21 20.52
C ARG A 105 -20.21 6.60 20.23
N VAL A 106 -19.15 7.26 20.66
CA VAL A 106 -17.79 6.77 20.45
C VAL A 106 -16.95 6.85 21.71
N ASP A 107 -16.09 5.84 21.86
CA ASP A 107 -14.95 5.93 22.75
C ASP A 107 -13.70 6.12 21.90
N TYR A 108 -12.95 7.17 22.21
CA TYR A 108 -11.65 7.42 21.61
C TYR A 108 -10.56 6.68 22.38
N GLU A 109 -9.90 5.72 21.72
CA GLU A 109 -8.77 5.00 22.29
C GLU A 109 -7.46 5.59 21.72
N CYS A 110 -6.73 6.33 22.56
CA CYS A 110 -5.42 6.89 22.22
C CYS A 110 -4.35 5.78 22.16
N ASN A 111 -4.37 5.02 21.08
CA ASN A 111 -3.44 3.94 20.77
C ASN A 111 -2.46 4.38 19.66
N PRO A 112 -1.35 3.63 19.39
CA PRO A 112 -0.41 3.97 18.31
C PRO A 112 -1.05 4.09 16.92
N THR A 113 -2.19 3.44 16.73
CA THR A 113 -2.98 3.46 15.50
C THR A 113 -4.22 4.35 15.56
N GLU A 114 -4.46 5.05 16.69
CA GLU A 114 -5.63 5.89 17.02
C GLU A 114 -6.96 5.30 16.52
N THR A 115 -7.63 4.56 17.41
CA THR A 115 -8.86 3.84 17.11
C THR A 115 -10.06 4.48 17.80
N ILE A 116 -11.21 4.46 17.13
CA ILE A 116 -12.50 4.79 17.76
C ILE A 116 -13.35 3.53 17.84
N VAL A 117 -14.09 3.37 18.92
CA VAL A 117 -15.06 2.29 19.08
C VAL A 117 -16.45 2.88 18.90
N LEU A 118 -17.16 2.48 17.85
CA LEU A 118 -18.57 2.85 17.69
C LEU A 118 -19.42 2.03 18.65
N ARG A 119 -20.30 2.69 19.39
CA ARG A 119 -21.26 2.07 20.31
C ARG A 119 -22.69 2.33 19.88
N ASP A 120 -23.54 1.33 20.04
CA ASP A 120 -24.98 1.46 19.80
C ASP A 120 -25.70 2.26 20.90
N ALA A 121 -27.03 2.33 20.79
CA ALA A 121 -27.87 3.05 21.76
C ALA A 121 -27.83 2.42 23.17
N GLN A 122 -27.50 1.13 23.27
CA GLN A 122 -27.35 0.36 24.51
C GLN A 122 -25.92 0.43 25.06
N ASP A 123 -25.06 1.29 24.50
CA ASP A 123 -23.65 1.38 24.84
C ASP A 123 -22.85 0.11 24.54
N THR A 124 -23.34 -0.77 23.67
CA THR A 124 -22.62 -1.98 23.25
C THR A 124 -21.68 -1.65 22.10
N PRO A 125 -20.40 -2.06 22.16
CA PRO A 125 -19.45 -1.75 21.11
C PRO A 125 -19.73 -2.60 19.85
N ILE A 126 -20.00 -1.94 18.71
CA ILE A 126 -20.28 -2.59 17.42
C ILE A 126 -18.99 -2.84 16.63
N SER A 127 -18.18 -1.79 16.44
CA SER A 127 -17.02 -1.83 15.55
C SER A 127 -15.88 -0.96 16.05
N ARG A 128 -14.63 -1.43 15.90
CA ARG A 128 -13.44 -0.61 16.13
C ARG A 128 -12.95 -0.08 14.79
N LEU A 129 -12.91 1.24 14.63
CA LEU A 129 -12.49 1.89 13.39
C LEU A 129 -11.10 2.49 13.56
N THR A 130 -10.24 2.31 12.55
CA THR A 130 -8.89 2.91 12.49
C THR A 130 -8.94 4.18 11.63
N ILE A 131 -8.41 5.29 12.16
CA ILE A 131 -8.41 6.58 11.46
C ILE A 131 -7.14 6.71 10.60
N SER A 132 -7.32 6.82 9.29
CA SER A 132 -6.21 6.88 8.31
C SER A 132 -5.81 8.32 7.96
N SER A 133 -5.66 9.22 8.95
CA SER A 133 -5.21 10.61 8.73
C SER A 133 -4.04 10.99 9.64
N SER A 134 -3.42 12.15 9.36
CA SER A 134 -2.35 12.72 10.18
C SER A 134 -2.89 13.20 11.53
N GLY A 135 -2.05 13.20 12.58
CA GLY A 135 -2.45 13.53 13.95
C GLY A 135 -3.18 14.88 14.10
N SER A 136 -2.80 15.90 13.34
CA SER A 136 -3.48 17.21 13.37
C SER A 136 -4.91 17.14 12.83
N GLN A 137 -5.14 16.41 11.75
CA GLN A 137 -6.48 16.20 11.19
C GLN A 137 -7.35 15.32 12.09
N ARG A 138 -6.74 14.33 12.77
CA ARG A 138 -7.44 13.45 13.72
C ARG A 138 -8.01 14.24 14.89
N ARG A 139 -7.18 15.05 15.55
CA ARG A 139 -7.58 15.92 16.67
C ARG A 139 -8.65 16.95 16.30
N ALA A 140 -8.70 17.35 15.03
CA ALA A 140 -9.74 18.25 14.52
C ALA A 140 -11.12 17.57 14.41
N VAL A 141 -11.21 16.25 14.53
CA VAL A 141 -12.49 15.51 14.45
C VAL A 141 -12.82 14.78 15.73
N VAL A 142 -11.85 14.05 16.28
CA VAL A 142 -12.01 13.27 17.50
C VAL A 142 -10.92 13.69 18.48
N ASP A 143 -11.33 14.12 19.67
CA ASP A 143 -10.46 14.37 20.81
C ASP A 143 -10.93 13.51 22.00
N GLU A 144 -10.20 13.59 23.12
CA GLU A 144 -10.53 12.84 24.34
C GLU A 144 -11.89 13.19 24.94
N LYS A 145 -12.52 14.29 24.50
CA LYS A 145 -13.83 14.76 24.97
C LYS A 145 -14.96 14.42 24.01
N ALA A 146 -14.64 13.94 22.80
CA ALA A 146 -15.63 13.60 21.79
C ALA A 146 -16.38 12.33 22.20
N THR A 147 -17.62 12.51 22.65
CA THR A 147 -18.53 11.40 23.03
C THR A 147 -19.39 10.92 21.87
N HIS A 148 -19.53 11.73 20.83
CA HIS A 148 -20.36 11.45 19.66
C HIS A 148 -19.66 11.90 18.38
N VAL A 149 -19.84 11.14 17.31
CA VAL A 149 -19.44 11.52 15.95
C VAL A 149 -20.56 11.28 14.97
N TRP A 150 -20.52 11.99 13.86
CA TRP A 150 -21.35 11.67 12.71
C TRP A 150 -20.60 10.64 11.86
N PHE A 151 -21.25 9.54 11.52
CA PHE A 151 -20.70 8.47 10.69
C PHE A 151 -21.58 8.24 9.47
N ALA A 152 -20.94 8.10 8.30
CA ALA A 152 -21.57 7.72 7.05
C ALA A 152 -20.82 6.54 6.44
N GLY A 153 -21.51 5.44 6.16
CA GLY A 153 -20.92 4.22 5.59
C GLY A 153 -21.43 2.95 6.26
N ASP A 154 -20.63 1.89 6.18
CA ASP A 154 -20.89 0.60 6.83
C ASP A 154 -20.00 0.47 8.07
N PRO A 155 -20.57 0.43 9.30
CA PRO A 155 -19.79 0.40 10.54
C PRO A 155 -18.89 -0.83 10.63
N LEU A 156 -19.23 -1.95 9.98
CA LEU A 156 -18.44 -3.17 10.02
C LEU A 156 -17.27 -3.19 9.01
N ARG A 157 -17.33 -2.33 8.00
CA ARG A 157 -16.35 -2.34 6.89
C ARG A 157 -15.52 -1.07 6.79
N ARG A 158 -16.17 0.06 6.55
CA ARG A 158 -15.51 1.35 6.27
C ARG A 158 -16.54 2.46 6.21
N GLY A 159 -16.10 3.67 6.50
CA GLY A 159 -16.95 4.84 6.39
C GLY A 159 -16.16 6.14 6.44
N VAL A 160 -16.90 7.20 6.68
CA VAL A 160 -16.40 8.54 6.93
C VAL A 160 -16.95 8.98 8.27
N ILE A 161 -16.09 9.54 9.12
CA ILE A 161 -16.50 10.23 10.35
C ILE A 161 -16.34 11.73 10.19
N ALA A 162 -17.16 12.48 10.89
CA ALA A 162 -17.07 13.94 10.99
C ALA A 162 -17.52 14.40 12.37
N ARG A 163 -17.21 15.66 12.72
CA ARG A 163 -17.84 16.31 13.87
C ARG A 163 -19.33 16.49 13.62
N PRO A 164 -20.15 16.66 14.68
CA PRO A 164 -21.52 17.13 14.52
C PRO A 164 -21.58 18.35 13.61
N GLY A 165 -22.50 18.34 12.63
CA GLY A 165 -22.57 19.31 11.54
C GLY A 165 -21.91 18.83 10.24
N GLY A 166 -21.05 17.81 10.29
CA GLY A 166 -20.48 17.18 9.10
C GLY A 166 -19.21 17.87 8.56
N SER A 167 -18.54 18.67 9.38
CA SER A 167 -17.26 19.30 9.06
C SER A 167 -16.08 18.33 9.22
N TYR A 168 -15.03 18.54 8.40
CA TYR A 168 -13.78 17.75 8.40
C TYR A 168 -13.98 16.23 8.23
N PRO A 169 -14.57 15.76 7.13
CA PRO A 169 -14.78 14.33 6.92
C PRO A 169 -13.46 13.55 6.87
N LEU A 170 -13.33 12.51 7.70
CA LEU A 170 -12.18 11.61 7.76
C LEU A 170 -12.56 10.19 7.37
N TYR A 171 -11.76 9.61 6.49
CA TYR A 171 -11.89 8.21 6.10
C TYR A 171 -11.44 7.26 7.20
N VAL A 172 -12.27 6.24 7.49
CA VAL A 172 -12.02 5.24 8.53
C VAL A 172 -12.24 3.81 8.00
N PHE A 173 -11.47 2.88 8.54
CA PHE A 173 -11.55 1.46 8.19
C PHE A 173 -12.02 0.64 9.39
N GLY A 174 -12.99 -0.25 9.16
CA GLY A 174 -13.47 -1.21 10.16
C GLY A 174 -12.43 -2.28 10.45
N SER A 175 -12.20 -2.51 11.74
CA SER A 175 -11.55 -3.69 12.27
C SER A 175 -12.57 -4.45 13.10
N PRO A 176 -12.71 -5.78 12.91
CA PRO A 176 -13.59 -6.59 13.73
C PRO A 176 -13.26 -6.38 15.22
N ILE A 177 -14.29 -6.10 16.04
CA ILE A 177 -14.15 -6.20 17.49
C ILE A 177 -13.96 -7.67 17.78
N ARG A 178 -12.78 -8.04 18.27
CA ARG A 178 -12.62 -9.36 18.88
C ARG A 178 -13.48 -9.34 20.14
N SER A 179 -14.63 -10.03 20.10
CA SER A 179 -15.38 -10.30 21.31
C SER A 179 -14.42 -10.97 22.28
N SER A 180 -14.27 -10.39 23.46
CA SER A 180 -13.33 -10.82 24.49
C SER A 180 -13.66 -12.20 25.08
N GLY A 181 -14.68 -12.91 24.56
CA GLY A 181 -15.28 -14.08 25.23
C GLY A 181 -15.48 -15.37 24.42
N VAL A 182 -15.04 -15.50 23.16
CA VAL A 182 -15.25 -16.75 22.40
C VAL A 182 -13.96 -17.23 21.75
N VAL A 183 -13.59 -18.47 22.13
CA VAL A 183 -12.54 -19.38 21.65
C VAL A 183 -11.42 -18.68 20.86
N PRO A 184 -10.18 -18.63 21.37
CA PRO A 184 -9.08 -18.04 20.64
C PRO A 184 -8.99 -18.73 19.28
N LYS A 185 -9.47 -18.04 18.23
CA LYS A 185 -9.16 -18.38 16.85
C LYS A 185 -7.65 -18.57 16.85
N PRO A 186 -7.11 -19.77 16.52
CA PRO A 186 -5.70 -20.09 16.69
C PRO A 186 -4.96 -18.88 16.18
N LYS A 187 -4.27 -18.20 17.11
CA LYS A 187 -3.76 -16.83 16.94
C LYS A 187 -3.09 -16.85 15.58
N LYS A 188 -3.74 -16.31 14.53
CA LYS A 188 -3.14 -16.24 13.18
C LYS A 188 -1.74 -15.77 13.48
N PRO A 189 -0.68 -16.55 13.20
CA PRO A 189 0.64 -16.25 13.71
C PRO A 189 0.94 -14.85 13.18
N GLN A 190 0.73 -13.87 14.04
CA GLN A 190 1.15 -12.52 13.78
C GLN A 190 2.63 -12.72 13.81
N LEU A 191 3.27 -12.57 12.66
CA LEU A 191 4.73 -12.51 12.53
C LEU A 191 5.24 -11.94 13.84
N PRO A 192 5.89 -12.75 14.70
CA PRO A 192 5.99 -12.42 16.11
C PRO A 192 6.43 -10.97 16.19
N LEU A 193 5.57 -10.11 16.75
CA LEU A 193 5.93 -8.71 16.91
C LEU A 193 7.18 -8.57 17.80
N ASP A 194 7.60 -9.71 18.37
CA ASP A 194 8.78 -10.03 19.15
C ASP A 194 9.79 -10.91 18.41
N LEU A 195 9.89 -10.83 17.07
CA LEU A 195 11.09 -11.33 16.39
C LEU A 195 12.29 -10.70 17.10
N PRO A 196 13.24 -11.49 17.64
CA PRO A 196 14.39 -10.96 18.35
C PRO A 196 15.01 -9.82 17.55
N PRO A 197 15.41 -8.70 18.19
CA PRO A 197 15.92 -7.52 17.48
C PRO A 197 17.02 -7.84 16.47
N HIS A 198 17.85 -8.86 16.75
CA HIS A 198 18.92 -9.32 15.87
C HIS A 198 18.42 -9.95 14.55
N LEU A 199 17.18 -10.46 14.50
CA LEU A 199 16.56 -11.04 13.29
C LEU A 199 15.85 -10.00 12.41
N ARG A 200 15.57 -8.81 12.94
CA ARG A 200 14.94 -7.73 12.17
C ARG A 200 16.00 -7.05 11.30
N PRO A 201 15.86 -7.07 9.98
CA PRO A 201 16.76 -6.31 9.14
C PRO A 201 16.46 -4.81 9.28
N GLY A 202 17.55 -4.03 9.39
CA GLY A 202 17.46 -2.57 9.37
C GLY A 202 16.74 -2.06 8.13
N ARG A 203 16.11 -0.89 8.23
CA ARG A 203 15.43 -0.26 7.09
C ARG A 203 16.39 -0.05 5.92
N THR A 204 17.60 0.43 6.19
CA THR A 204 18.66 0.66 5.19
C THR A 204 18.99 -0.60 4.40
N ARG A 205 19.22 -1.73 5.08
CA ARG A 205 19.53 -3.02 4.46
C ARG A 205 18.40 -3.53 3.56
N ARG A 206 17.14 -3.36 3.98
CA ARG A 206 15.97 -3.72 3.17
C ARG A 206 15.82 -2.82 1.95
N THR A 207 16.00 -1.52 2.11
CA THR A 207 15.94 -0.56 1.00
C THR A 207 17.06 -0.83 0.00
N ALA A 208 18.29 -1.07 0.45
CA ALA A 208 19.41 -1.38 -0.42
C ALA A 208 19.20 -2.68 -1.21
N ALA A 209 18.68 -3.73 -0.56
CA ALA A 209 18.31 -4.97 -1.23
C ALA A 209 17.25 -4.75 -2.31
N PHE A 210 16.22 -3.95 -2.02
CA PHE A 210 15.19 -3.59 -2.99
C PHE A 210 15.75 -2.77 -4.17
N CYS A 211 16.59 -1.76 -3.88
CA CYS A 211 17.22 -0.95 -4.93
C CYS A 211 18.12 -1.81 -5.83
N LEU A 212 18.87 -2.74 -5.28
CA LEU A 212 19.71 -3.66 -6.07
C LEU A 212 18.85 -4.56 -6.97
N ASP A 213 17.76 -5.14 -6.44
CA ASP A 213 16.82 -5.92 -7.26
C ASP A 213 16.25 -5.05 -8.40
N LEU A 214 15.83 -3.82 -8.11
CA LEU A 214 15.28 -2.89 -9.10
C LEU A 214 16.31 -2.50 -10.18
N LEU A 215 17.55 -2.21 -9.78
CA LEU A 215 18.62 -1.87 -10.71
C LEU A 215 18.95 -3.03 -11.64
N VAL A 216 18.97 -4.26 -11.14
CA VAL A 216 19.17 -5.45 -11.97
C VAL A 216 18.03 -5.61 -12.98
N HIS A 217 16.78 -5.43 -12.56
CA HIS A 217 15.64 -5.52 -13.47
C HIS A 217 15.70 -4.44 -14.55
N LEU A 218 16.00 -3.19 -14.17
CA LEU A 218 16.17 -2.08 -15.10
C LEU A 218 17.33 -2.32 -16.06
N GLY A 219 18.48 -2.77 -15.55
CA GLY A 219 19.66 -3.11 -16.35
C GLY A 219 19.36 -4.19 -17.40
N CYS A 220 18.64 -5.26 -17.03
CA CYS A 220 18.20 -6.28 -17.99
C CYS A 220 17.25 -5.69 -19.05
N GLY A 221 16.30 -4.85 -18.63
CA GLY A 221 15.41 -4.14 -19.56
C GLY A 221 16.20 -3.30 -20.56
N VAL A 222 17.10 -2.43 -20.07
CA VAL A 222 17.93 -1.55 -20.90
C VAL A 222 18.79 -2.36 -21.86
N ALA A 223 19.49 -3.39 -21.37
CA ALA A 223 20.36 -4.21 -22.21
C ALA A 223 19.59 -4.89 -23.36
N VAL A 224 18.41 -5.46 -23.09
CA VAL A 224 17.58 -6.08 -24.13
C VAL A 224 16.98 -5.04 -25.07
N GLY A 225 16.56 -3.88 -24.54
CA GLY A 225 16.08 -2.77 -25.36
C GLY A 225 17.14 -2.27 -26.35
N ILE A 226 18.37 -2.08 -25.88
CA ILE A 226 19.51 -1.68 -26.72
C ILE A 226 19.84 -2.77 -27.74
N ALA A 227 19.89 -4.05 -27.33
CA ALA A 227 20.15 -5.15 -28.25
C ALA A 227 19.06 -5.30 -29.33
N ALA A 228 17.80 -5.06 -28.97
CA ALA A 228 16.66 -5.07 -29.88
C ALA A 228 16.65 -3.89 -30.85
N ALA A 229 17.33 -2.79 -30.52
CA ALA A 229 17.46 -1.61 -31.36
C ALA A 229 18.28 -1.86 -32.66
N LYS A 230 18.91 -3.06 -32.81
CA LYS A 230 19.88 -3.41 -33.87
C LYS A 230 21.13 -2.51 -33.82
N PRO A 231 22.23 -2.81 -34.56
CA PRO A 231 23.42 -1.95 -34.56
C PRO A 231 23.13 -0.65 -35.30
N THR A 232 22.48 0.25 -34.61
CA THR A 232 22.54 1.67 -34.85
C THR A 232 23.92 2.14 -34.40
N SER A 233 24.56 2.99 -35.20
CA SER A 233 25.84 3.64 -34.84
C SER A 233 25.72 4.25 -33.43
N ALA A 234 26.83 4.43 -32.72
CA ALA A 234 26.81 5.12 -31.41
C ALA A 234 26.02 6.44 -31.47
N GLN A 235 26.02 7.11 -32.63
CA GLN A 235 25.22 8.29 -32.93
C GLN A 235 23.70 8.04 -32.89
N ALA A 236 23.17 6.93 -33.39
CA ALA A 236 21.73 6.65 -33.30
C ALA A 236 21.31 6.19 -31.89
N LEU A 237 22.26 5.72 -31.08
CA LEU A 237 22.07 5.54 -29.63
C LEU A 237 22.02 6.87 -28.87
N ILE A 238 22.86 7.83 -29.29
CA ILE A 238 22.93 9.21 -28.78
C ILE A 238 21.81 10.10 -29.31
N ALA A 239 21.16 9.72 -30.43
CA ALA A 239 20.04 10.45 -31.05
C ALA A 239 18.67 9.82 -30.76
N LEU A 240 18.64 8.73 -29.99
CA LEU A 240 17.49 7.88 -29.68
C LEU A 240 16.54 7.56 -30.85
N ASP A 241 17.07 7.46 -32.06
CA ASP A 241 16.30 7.19 -33.27
C ASP A 241 15.96 5.69 -33.37
N PHE A 242 15.09 5.25 -32.47
CA PHE A 242 14.64 3.87 -32.42
C PHE A 242 13.13 3.78 -32.60
N ASP A 243 12.69 2.72 -33.28
CA ASP A 243 11.30 2.31 -33.28
C ASP A 243 10.89 1.97 -31.82
N ILE A 244 10.10 2.86 -31.21
CA ILE A 244 9.62 2.76 -29.83
C ILE A 244 8.99 1.39 -29.58
N GLY A 245 8.26 0.83 -30.55
CA GLY A 245 7.66 -0.49 -30.42
C GLY A 245 8.71 -1.60 -30.32
N ARG A 246 9.82 -1.47 -31.07
CA ARG A 246 10.94 -2.43 -31.07
C ARG A 246 11.86 -2.31 -29.87
N VAL A 247 11.87 -1.18 -29.17
CA VAL A 247 12.74 -0.99 -27.98
C VAL A 247 11.93 -1.13 -26.69
N VAL A 248 10.78 -0.46 -26.58
CA VAL A 248 9.99 -0.42 -25.35
C VAL A 248 9.35 -1.77 -25.03
N LEU A 249 8.80 -2.48 -26.03
CA LEU A 249 8.16 -3.76 -25.76
C LEU A 249 9.19 -4.82 -25.29
N PRO A 250 10.36 -4.98 -25.94
CA PRO A 250 11.41 -5.86 -25.42
C PRO A 250 12.00 -5.38 -24.09
N PHE A 251 12.16 -4.07 -23.88
CA PHE A 251 12.59 -3.50 -22.59
C PHE A 251 11.63 -3.91 -21.47
N LEU A 252 10.33 -3.65 -21.63
CA LEU A 252 9.31 -3.95 -20.62
C LEU A 252 9.18 -5.45 -20.38
N GLY A 253 9.23 -6.25 -21.46
CA GLY A 253 9.22 -7.70 -21.39
C GLY A 253 10.42 -8.25 -20.63
N ALA A 254 11.62 -7.76 -20.90
CA ALA A 254 12.85 -8.17 -20.21
C ALA A 254 12.90 -7.68 -18.76
N TRP A 255 12.47 -6.45 -18.48
CA TRP A 255 12.36 -5.92 -17.13
C TRP A 255 11.37 -6.73 -16.28
N ALA A 256 10.16 -6.98 -16.80
CA ALA A 256 9.14 -7.77 -16.12
C ALA A 256 9.57 -9.24 -15.98
N GLY A 257 10.17 -9.81 -17.02
CA GLY A 257 10.71 -11.17 -17.02
C GLY A 257 11.83 -11.36 -15.98
N ALA A 258 12.82 -10.46 -15.96
CA ALA A 258 13.88 -10.45 -14.95
C ALA A 258 13.31 -10.28 -13.53
N SER A 259 12.29 -9.43 -13.37
CA SER A 259 11.56 -9.28 -12.12
C SER A 259 10.86 -10.56 -11.68
N PHE A 260 10.18 -11.25 -12.59
CA PHE A 260 9.52 -12.53 -12.32
C PHE A 260 10.53 -13.63 -11.98
N ILE A 261 11.58 -13.79 -12.78
CA ILE A 261 12.65 -14.77 -12.52
C ILE A 261 13.27 -14.53 -11.15
N ASN A 262 13.64 -13.28 -10.82
CA ASN A 262 14.26 -12.96 -9.53
C ASN A 262 13.29 -13.14 -8.34
N ARG A 263 12.06 -12.59 -8.44
CA ARG A 263 11.12 -12.55 -7.30
C ARG A 263 10.25 -13.78 -7.13
N VAL A 264 10.09 -14.59 -8.19
CA VAL A 264 9.25 -15.79 -8.18
C VAL A 264 10.11 -17.03 -8.32
N LEU A 265 10.84 -17.21 -9.43
CA LEU A 265 11.58 -18.45 -9.68
C LEU A 265 12.74 -18.62 -8.71
N LEU A 266 13.67 -17.67 -8.69
CA LEU A 266 14.84 -17.69 -7.82
C LEU A 266 14.42 -17.67 -6.35
N GLN A 267 13.47 -16.82 -5.98
CA GLN A 267 12.96 -16.78 -4.61
C GLN A 267 12.21 -18.05 -4.20
N SER A 268 11.61 -18.82 -5.13
CA SER A 268 10.96 -20.10 -4.79
C SER A 268 11.97 -21.22 -4.49
N VAL A 269 13.10 -21.23 -5.19
CA VAL A 269 14.14 -22.27 -5.05
C VAL A 269 15.14 -21.91 -3.96
N ALA A 270 15.63 -20.67 -3.96
CA ALA A 270 16.66 -20.20 -3.04
C ALA A 270 16.10 -19.46 -1.82
N HIS A 271 14.77 -19.26 -1.76
CA HIS A 271 14.10 -18.54 -0.67
C HIS A 271 14.53 -17.07 -0.50
N THR A 272 15.21 -16.52 -1.51
CA THR A 272 15.71 -15.15 -1.53
C THR A 272 15.74 -14.59 -2.96
N THR A 273 15.63 -13.26 -3.09
CA THR A 273 16.01 -12.55 -4.34
C THR A 273 17.51 -12.29 -4.35
N LEU A 274 18.05 -11.91 -5.51
CA LEU A 274 19.46 -11.56 -5.66
C LEU A 274 19.88 -10.46 -4.66
N GLY A 275 19.16 -9.34 -4.62
CA GLY A 275 19.43 -8.24 -3.70
C GLY A 275 19.32 -8.67 -2.25
N LYS A 276 18.27 -9.42 -1.90
CA LYS A 276 18.14 -9.99 -0.55
C LYS A 276 19.30 -10.92 -0.21
N ALA A 277 19.78 -11.74 -1.14
CA ALA A 277 20.89 -12.68 -0.92
C ALA A 277 22.20 -11.93 -0.63
N VAL A 278 22.53 -10.91 -1.43
CA VAL A 278 23.72 -10.05 -1.23
C VAL A 278 23.68 -9.40 0.14
N PHE A 279 22.50 -8.95 0.56
CA PHE A 279 22.29 -8.40 1.89
C PHE A 279 21.87 -9.47 2.89
N GLY A 280 22.16 -10.77 2.74
CA GLY A 280 21.85 -11.83 3.71
C GLY A 280 20.44 -11.74 4.32
N LEU A 281 19.43 -11.53 3.48
CA LEU A 281 18.02 -11.51 3.81
C LEU A 281 17.32 -12.68 3.13
N CYS A 282 16.23 -13.16 3.70
CA CYS A 282 15.30 -14.07 3.04
C CYS A 282 13.86 -13.60 3.28
N ALA A 283 12.94 -13.97 2.39
CA ALA A 283 11.53 -13.64 2.56
C ALA A 283 10.82 -14.77 3.30
N ILE A 284 9.93 -14.41 4.21
CA ILE A 284 9.08 -15.37 4.91
C ILE A 284 7.61 -15.07 4.67
N ASP A 285 6.83 -16.13 4.68
CA ASP A 285 5.39 -16.07 4.68
C ASP A 285 4.92 -15.62 6.07
N PRO A 286 4.18 -14.51 6.19
CA PRO A 286 3.73 -14.02 7.49
C PRO A 286 2.70 -14.93 8.18
N GLU A 287 2.02 -15.82 7.45
CA GLU A 287 0.96 -16.69 7.97
C GLU A 287 1.46 -18.08 8.35
N THR A 288 2.53 -18.57 7.72
CA THR A 288 3.11 -19.89 8.06
C THR A 288 4.44 -19.76 8.78
N LEU A 289 5.05 -18.56 8.77
CA LEU A 289 6.42 -18.29 9.21
C LEU A 289 7.51 -19.10 8.47
N GLY A 290 7.11 -19.90 7.49
CA GLY A 290 8.00 -20.65 6.61
C GLY A 290 8.33 -19.85 5.34
N PHE A 291 8.93 -20.54 4.37
CA PHE A 291 9.21 -19.93 3.08
C PHE A 291 7.94 -19.78 2.25
N PRO A 292 7.76 -18.65 1.54
CA PRO A 292 6.61 -18.44 0.68
C PRO A 292 6.61 -19.46 -0.47
N THR A 293 5.46 -20.09 -0.72
CA THR A 293 5.27 -21.03 -1.82
C THR A 293 5.34 -20.31 -3.17
N PHE A 294 5.61 -21.06 -4.25
CA PHE A 294 5.61 -20.52 -5.62
C PHE A 294 4.32 -19.73 -5.93
N GLY A 295 3.15 -20.32 -5.67
CA GLY A 295 1.87 -19.65 -5.92
C GLY A 295 1.70 -18.34 -5.12
N ARG A 296 2.21 -18.30 -3.87
CA ARG A 296 2.19 -17.08 -3.06
C ARG A 296 3.12 -16.00 -3.62
N LEU A 297 4.30 -16.40 -4.10
CA LEU A 297 5.25 -15.49 -4.76
C LEU A 297 4.70 -14.93 -6.06
N THR A 298 4.11 -15.78 -6.90
CA THR A 298 3.44 -15.40 -8.14
C THR A 298 2.29 -14.42 -7.87
N GLY A 299 1.45 -14.70 -6.87
CA GLY A 299 0.38 -13.79 -6.44
C GLY A 299 0.92 -12.44 -5.95
N ALA A 300 1.98 -12.44 -5.15
CA ALA A 300 2.63 -11.22 -4.69
C ALA A 300 3.28 -10.42 -5.83
N TRP A 301 3.84 -11.11 -6.84
CA TRP A 301 4.40 -10.48 -8.03
C TRP A 301 3.31 -9.86 -8.90
N PHE A 302 2.23 -10.59 -9.20
CA PHE A 302 1.09 -10.04 -9.93
C PHE A 302 0.44 -8.90 -9.17
N MET A 303 0.36 -8.98 -7.84
CA MET A 303 -0.12 -7.87 -7.02
C MET A 303 0.82 -6.66 -7.10
N GLY A 304 2.14 -6.88 -7.14
CA GLY A 304 3.12 -5.82 -7.36
C GLY A 304 2.98 -5.18 -8.73
N LEU A 305 2.87 -5.97 -9.80
CA LEU A 305 2.66 -5.51 -11.17
C LEU A 305 1.32 -4.78 -11.29
N TYR A 306 0.27 -5.38 -10.74
CA TYR A 306 -1.05 -4.80 -10.65
C TYR A 306 -0.98 -3.49 -9.90
N LEU A 307 -0.34 -3.36 -8.73
CA LEU A 307 -0.19 -2.07 -8.06
C LEU A 307 0.64 -1.10 -8.89
N SER A 308 1.72 -1.52 -9.54
CA SER A 308 2.53 -0.66 -10.41
C SER A 308 1.76 -0.14 -11.62
N ALA A 309 0.78 -0.89 -12.13
CA ALA A 309 -0.11 -0.47 -13.22
C ALA A 309 -1.37 0.24 -12.71
N ALA A 310 -1.94 -0.24 -11.61
CA ALA A 310 -3.21 0.16 -11.03
C ALA A 310 -3.08 1.36 -10.10
N LEU A 311 -1.92 1.65 -9.49
CA LEU A 311 -1.73 2.95 -8.83
C LEU A 311 -1.78 4.04 -9.89
N PRO A 312 -0.97 3.99 -10.97
CA PRO A 312 -1.20 4.85 -12.11
C PRO A 312 -2.65 4.78 -12.57
N LEU A 313 -3.19 3.64 -12.96
CA LEU A 313 -4.57 3.59 -13.45
C LEU A 313 -5.59 4.24 -12.48
N CYS A 314 -5.61 3.89 -11.19
CA CYS A 314 -6.42 4.50 -10.11
C CYS A 314 -6.27 6.01 -10.12
N VAL A 315 -5.03 6.45 -10.23
CA VAL A 315 -4.68 7.84 -10.12
C VAL A 315 -4.67 8.52 -11.48
N VAL A 316 -5.14 7.90 -12.57
CA VAL A 316 -5.44 8.48 -13.90
C VAL A 316 -6.95 8.52 -14.00
N THR A 317 -7.60 7.37 -13.90
CA THR A 317 -9.05 7.21 -14.00
C THR A 317 -9.81 7.76 -12.80
N PHE A 318 -9.11 8.15 -11.72
CA PHE A 318 -9.69 8.47 -10.42
C PHE A 318 -10.64 7.40 -9.87
N SER A 319 -10.56 6.18 -10.40
CA SER A 319 -11.41 5.09 -9.98
C SER A 319 -10.79 4.40 -8.77
N ASP A 320 -11.65 3.86 -7.94
CA ASP A 320 -11.22 2.79 -7.06
C ASP A 320 -10.92 1.59 -7.92
N VAL A 321 -9.63 1.31 -8.15
CA VAL A 321 -9.31 0.02 -8.76
C VAL A 321 -9.48 -1.03 -7.65
N PRO A 322 -10.26 -2.10 -7.88
CA PRO A 322 -10.51 -3.13 -6.89
C PRO A 322 -9.20 -3.75 -6.41
N GLY A 323 -8.72 -3.32 -5.24
CA GLY A 323 -7.61 -3.97 -4.56
C GLY A 323 -8.05 -5.33 -4.02
N PRO A 324 -7.14 -6.29 -3.84
CA PRO A 324 -7.47 -7.53 -3.17
C PRO A 324 -7.97 -7.25 -1.76
N ASP A 325 -8.86 -8.10 -1.25
CA ASP A 325 -9.50 -7.92 0.06
C ASP A 325 -8.48 -7.88 1.22
N GLU A 326 -7.32 -8.51 1.05
CA GLU A 326 -6.25 -8.55 2.03
C GLU A 326 -4.86 -8.23 1.41
N PRO A 327 -4.54 -6.96 1.10
CA PRO A 327 -3.27 -6.59 0.46
C PRO A 327 -2.05 -6.98 1.30
N LYS A 328 -2.23 -7.08 2.62
CA LYS A 328 -1.20 -7.53 3.57
C LYS A 328 -0.75 -8.97 3.33
N ARG A 329 -1.56 -9.85 2.73
CA ARG A 329 -1.15 -11.25 2.43
C ARG A 329 -0.04 -11.33 1.38
N TYR A 330 0.04 -10.31 0.53
CA TYR A 330 1.02 -10.20 -0.56
C TYR A 330 2.28 -9.43 -0.15
N LEU A 331 2.29 -8.84 1.05
CA LEU A 331 3.47 -8.23 1.63
C LEU A 331 4.29 -9.33 2.32
N LEU A 332 5.36 -9.76 1.66
CA LEU A 332 6.29 -10.76 2.18
C LEU A 332 7.43 -10.06 2.94
N PRO A 333 7.41 -10.07 4.29
CA PRO A 333 8.49 -9.46 5.06
C PRO A 333 9.81 -10.20 4.84
N ALA A 334 10.90 -9.44 4.89
CA ALA A 334 12.25 -9.98 4.87
C ALA A 334 12.81 -10.12 6.29
N ILE A 335 13.49 -11.23 6.56
CA ILE A 335 14.28 -11.49 7.78
C ILE A 335 15.75 -11.75 7.42
N ARG A 336 16.66 -11.78 8.40
CA ARG A 336 18.07 -12.13 8.14
C ARG A 336 18.22 -13.63 7.82
N HIS A 337 19.09 -13.93 6.86
CA HIS A 337 19.49 -15.29 6.47
C HIS A 337 20.31 -15.93 7.62
N GLY A 338 20.09 -17.22 7.91
CA GLY A 338 20.74 -17.95 9.01
C GLY A 338 19.81 -18.38 10.16
N VAL A 339 18.52 -18.03 10.08
CA VAL A 339 17.48 -18.63 10.95
C VAL A 339 16.93 -19.84 10.21
N PRO A 340 17.01 -21.07 10.75
CA PRO A 340 16.43 -22.25 10.12
C PRO A 340 14.90 -22.08 10.02
N GLY A 341 14.42 -21.69 8.85
CA GLY A 341 13.00 -21.42 8.57
C GLY A 341 12.06 -22.61 8.74
N GLY A 342 12.60 -23.81 9.02
CA GLY A 342 11.84 -25.04 9.24
C GLY A 342 11.98 -25.69 10.62
N MET A 343 12.99 -25.36 11.44
CA MET A 343 13.26 -26.12 12.67
C MET A 343 12.97 -25.37 13.98
N ALA A 344 13.11 -24.05 14.04
CA ALA A 344 13.10 -23.35 15.34
C ALA A 344 11.69 -23.01 15.88
N ILE A 345 10.67 -22.92 15.04
CA ILE A 345 9.35 -22.41 15.48
C ILE A 345 8.36 -23.54 15.79
N ALA A 346 8.47 -24.69 15.12
CA ALA A 346 7.64 -25.86 15.43
C ALA A 346 8.02 -26.51 16.79
N GLY A 347 9.27 -26.39 17.23
CA GLY A 347 9.75 -27.01 18.48
C GLY A 347 9.45 -26.25 19.78
N SER A 348 9.11 -24.95 19.71
CA SER A 348 8.93 -24.12 20.92
C SER A 348 7.49 -24.00 21.41
N VAL A 349 6.50 -24.43 20.63
CA VAL A 349 5.07 -24.27 20.98
C VAL A 349 4.47 -25.57 21.55
N GLY A 350 5.21 -26.67 21.55
CA GLY A 350 4.74 -27.99 21.99
C GLY A 350 5.24 -28.50 23.34
N SER A 351 6.05 -27.75 24.09
CA SER A 351 6.62 -28.21 25.37
C SER A 351 6.45 -27.18 26.49
N ILE A 352 5.28 -26.54 26.57
CA ILE A 352 4.82 -26.08 27.87
C ILE A 352 4.19 -27.31 28.50
N ASP A 353 5.02 -27.99 29.28
CA ASP A 353 4.68 -29.03 30.23
C ASP A 353 3.31 -28.75 30.84
N THR A 354 2.32 -29.52 30.41
CA THR A 354 1.14 -29.85 31.22
C THR A 354 1.62 -30.75 32.35
N ARG A 355 2.43 -30.17 33.26
CA ARG A 355 2.76 -30.77 34.55
C ARG A 355 1.72 -30.27 35.54
N LEU A 356 0.48 -30.67 35.31
CA LEU A 356 -0.56 -30.68 36.32
C LEU A 356 -1.19 -32.06 36.35
N ASP A 357 -1.02 -32.64 37.54
CA ASP A 357 -1.83 -33.66 38.18
C ASP A 357 -1.75 -35.12 37.75
N GLY A 358 -1.56 -35.97 38.76
CA GLY A 358 -2.32 -37.22 38.80
C GLY A 358 -1.59 -38.51 39.15
N THR A 359 -0.63 -38.53 40.09
CA THR A 359 -0.41 -39.76 40.86
C THR A 359 -1.11 -39.64 42.21
N GLY A 360 -2.44 -39.80 42.14
CA GLY A 360 -3.18 -40.35 43.27
C GLY A 360 -2.65 -41.75 43.55
N ARG A 361 -2.18 -41.97 44.78
CA ARG A 361 -1.76 -43.26 45.29
C ARG A 361 -2.81 -43.72 46.29
N GLU A 362 -3.84 -44.39 45.79
CA GLU A 362 -4.69 -45.28 46.58
C GLU A 362 -4.00 -46.64 46.73
N GLY A 363 -4.07 -47.21 47.93
CA GLY A 363 -4.17 -48.65 48.16
C GLY A 363 -2.88 -49.46 48.24
N ARG A 364 -2.40 -49.71 49.46
CA ARG A 364 -1.91 -51.03 49.89
C ARG A 364 -2.09 -51.18 51.40
N GLU A 365 -2.95 -52.16 51.73
CA GLU A 365 -2.98 -53.08 52.88
C GLU A 365 -2.87 -52.54 54.31
#